data_AF-A0A7S2SEN2-F1
#
_entry.id   AF-A0A7S2SEN2-F1
#
_cell.length_a   1.000
_cell.length_b   1.000
_cell.length_c   1.000
_cell.angle_alpha   90.00
_cell.angle_beta   90.00
_cell.angle_gamma   90.00
#
_symmetry.space_group_name_H-M   'P 1'
#
loop_
_entity.id
_entity.type
_entity.pdbx_description
1 polymer ?
#
loop_
_entity_poly.entity_id
_entity_poly.type
_entity_poly.pdbx_seq_one_letter_code
_entity_poly.pdbx_strand_id
1 'polypeptide(L)'
;HPAFKSLEGRYPLRDSRLFRKLRLVLSALAHWSPVCGELEYLPALAFPFVSFFGTDDLVAFETTMAVLVHWQPHYLSSFPHPPIPVLRALGRALQAMDPRLAAHLHHIKAGPQRYAWPLLRSLFTQVLPRNEWLGLFDHIFAGGEEPRLLSLAALAFLSDHRVAILQLASAAELDTFLSTEQPVHLGSLLKSIRRLRANSRICVLVDDFSAAQLAEHEDEFPVLQWPLAQGAQYPPMLRVPTHAVDFHLEERKRIEEEEALRRKATLLDSAVGRVSQMLAKERTVGGADSHAEQLHKDLQASISSMKDQERTRHLEKLEYIQNLERRAASEGLLAASLKSHITPARPPPPPDRGEARGRLGDEQDQLVYTPDSEGTDYEPHPPLSRDLPDAAVDEQYYSDESSGDDEDSTVFSQVRQYLRAHYPPAESKEHGGE
;
A
#
# COMPACT_ATOMS: atom_id res chain seq x y z
N HIS A 1 -9.52 -15.24 -5.72
CA HIS A 1 -10.12 -13.91 -5.55
C HIS A 1 -10.16 -13.22 -6.92
N PRO A 2 -11.26 -12.54 -7.31
CA PRO A 2 -11.41 -11.90 -8.62
C PRO A 2 -10.25 -10.99 -9.02
N ALA A 3 -9.68 -10.27 -8.04
CA ALA A 3 -8.48 -9.43 -8.15
C ALA A 3 -7.31 -10.03 -8.95
N PHE A 4 -7.13 -11.35 -8.85
CA PHE A 4 -5.96 -12.04 -9.39
C PHE A 4 -6.30 -12.99 -10.55
N LYS A 5 -7.51 -12.91 -11.12
CA LYS A 5 -7.89 -13.67 -12.33
C LYS A 5 -6.97 -13.34 -13.51
N SER A 6 -6.66 -12.05 -13.70
CA SER A 6 -5.81 -11.51 -14.77
C SER A 6 -4.37 -11.23 -14.31
N LEU A 7 -3.90 -11.88 -13.23
CA LEU A 7 -2.56 -11.64 -12.70
C LEU A 7 -1.47 -11.90 -13.74
N GLU A 8 -1.67 -12.85 -14.66
CA GLU A 8 -0.66 -13.25 -15.65
C GLU A 8 -0.29 -12.12 -16.60
N GLY A 9 -1.27 -11.28 -16.99
CA GLY A 9 -1.03 -10.12 -17.84
C GLY A 9 -0.37 -8.95 -17.12
N ARG A 10 -0.48 -8.91 -15.79
CA ARG A 10 0.27 -7.97 -14.98
C ARG A 10 1.63 -8.58 -14.67
N TYR A 11 1.69 -9.60 -13.82
CA TYR A 11 2.90 -10.25 -13.29
C TYR A 11 3.24 -11.56 -14.04
N PRO A 12 3.78 -11.53 -15.27
CA PRO A 12 4.13 -12.74 -15.98
C PRO A 12 5.34 -13.41 -15.32
N LEU A 13 5.19 -14.68 -14.98
CA LEU A 13 6.28 -15.54 -14.53
C LEU A 13 6.45 -16.68 -15.52
N ARG A 14 7.70 -17.01 -15.84
CA ARG A 14 8.04 -18.14 -16.71
C ARG A 14 7.72 -19.47 -16.05
N ASP A 15 7.95 -19.57 -14.74
CA ASP A 15 7.58 -20.77 -13.99
C ASP A 15 6.08 -20.77 -13.65
N SER A 16 5.34 -21.58 -14.41
CA SER A 16 3.90 -21.79 -14.22
C SER A 16 3.51 -22.40 -12.86
N ARG A 17 4.42 -23.17 -12.23
CA ARG A 17 4.17 -23.75 -10.89
C ARG A 17 4.27 -22.65 -9.85
N LEU A 18 5.37 -21.90 -9.86
CA LEU A 18 5.57 -20.76 -8.97
C LEU A 18 4.48 -19.69 -9.16
N PHE A 19 4.10 -19.39 -10.41
CA PHE A 19 3.02 -18.46 -10.70
C PHE A 19 1.69 -18.86 -10.07
N ARG A 20 1.33 -20.14 -10.15
CA ARG A 20 0.09 -20.67 -9.56
C ARG A 20 0.08 -20.54 -8.04
N LYS A 21 1.22 -20.80 -7.40
CA LYS A 21 1.41 -20.64 -5.95
C LYS A 21 1.31 -19.19 -5.52
N LEU A 22 2.01 -18.29 -6.23
CA LEU A 22 1.90 -16.85 -5.99
C LEU A 22 0.44 -16.40 -6.11
N ARG A 23 -0.26 -16.81 -7.17
CA ARG A 23 -1.68 -16.49 -7.34
C ARG A 23 -2.56 -17.04 -6.22
N LEU A 24 -2.26 -18.24 -5.70
CA LEU A 24 -2.97 -18.84 -4.58
C LEU A 24 -2.77 -18.03 -3.29
N VAL A 25 -1.52 -17.70 -2.94
CA VAL A 25 -1.16 -16.90 -1.76
C VAL A 25 -1.78 -15.50 -1.84
N LEU A 26 -1.66 -14.82 -2.98
CA LEU A 26 -2.30 -13.52 -3.21
C LEU A 26 -3.83 -13.61 -3.09
N SER A 27 -4.42 -14.66 -3.66
CA SER A 27 -5.85 -14.91 -3.53
C SER A 27 -6.25 -15.12 -2.07
N ALA A 28 -5.48 -15.87 -1.28
CA ALA A 28 -5.75 -16.04 0.15
C ALA A 28 -5.66 -14.70 0.91
N LEU A 29 -4.62 -13.90 0.64
CA LEU A 29 -4.46 -12.55 1.22
C LEU A 29 -5.65 -11.63 0.92
N ALA A 30 -6.16 -11.63 -0.31
CA ALA A 30 -7.33 -10.82 -0.66
C ALA A 30 -8.65 -11.31 -0.06
N HIS A 31 -8.77 -12.59 0.33
CA HIS A 31 -9.92 -13.05 1.11
C HIS A 31 -9.74 -12.75 2.60
N TRP A 32 -8.51 -12.79 3.11
CA TRP A 32 -8.20 -12.38 4.48
C TRP A 32 -8.47 -10.89 4.68
N SER A 33 -8.08 -10.04 3.72
CA SER A 33 -8.46 -8.64 3.71
C SER A 33 -8.68 -8.11 2.28
N PRO A 34 -9.86 -7.52 1.99
CA PRO A 34 -10.20 -7.05 0.65
C PRO A 34 -9.19 -6.06 0.04
N VAL A 35 -8.59 -5.18 0.86
CA VAL A 35 -7.61 -4.17 0.39
C VAL A 35 -6.38 -4.82 -0.23
N CYS A 36 -5.97 -6.03 0.20
CA CYS A 36 -4.89 -6.77 -0.44
C CYS A 36 -5.16 -7.04 -1.93
N GLY A 37 -6.44 -7.14 -2.33
CA GLY A 37 -6.82 -7.26 -3.73
C GLY A 37 -6.53 -6.00 -4.55
N GLU A 38 -6.42 -4.84 -3.92
CA GLU A 38 -6.17 -3.54 -4.54
C GLU A 38 -4.70 -3.09 -4.47
N LEU A 39 -3.87 -3.77 -3.68
CA LEU A 39 -2.45 -3.46 -3.56
C LEU A 39 -1.66 -3.94 -4.78
N GLU A 40 -1.28 -3.00 -5.64
CA GLU A 40 -0.54 -3.31 -6.86
C GLU A 40 0.88 -3.86 -6.60
N TYR A 41 1.53 -3.47 -5.51
CA TYR A 41 2.87 -3.95 -5.12
C TYR A 41 2.84 -5.30 -4.40
N LEU A 42 1.67 -5.81 -4.03
CA LEU A 42 1.55 -7.04 -3.25
C LEU A 42 2.19 -8.28 -3.91
N PRO A 43 2.07 -8.49 -5.24
CA PRO A 43 2.79 -9.58 -5.91
C PRO A 43 4.30 -9.51 -5.70
N ALA A 44 4.91 -8.32 -5.77
CA ALA A 44 6.34 -8.15 -5.54
C ALA A 44 6.75 -8.41 -4.09
N LEU A 45 5.89 -8.03 -3.15
CA LEU A 45 6.11 -8.24 -1.72
C LEU A 45 5.99 -9.73 -1.34
N ALA A 46 4.98 -10.43 -1.87
CA ALA A 46 4.73 -11.85 -1.55
C ALA A 46 5.71 -12.80 -2.25
N PHE A 47 6.13 -12.45 -3.47
CA PHE A 47 6.99 -13.30 -4.29
C PHE A 47 8.22 -13.88 -3.60
N PRO A 48 9.08 -13.09 -2.91
CA PRO A 48 10.28 -13.65 -2.30
C PRO A 48 9.97 -14.80 -1.33
N PHE A 49 8.89 -14.70 -0.57
CA PHE A 49 8.47 -15.75 0.36
C PHE A 49 7.92 -16.98 -0.37
N VAL A 50 7.09 -16.78 -1.39
CA VAL A 50 6.57 -17.89 -2.22
C VAL A 50 7.71 -18.63 -2.92
N SER A 51 8.71 -17.90 -3.42
CA SER A 51 9.89 -18.47 -4.04
C SER A 51 10.77 -19.21 -3.04
N PHE A 52 10.98 -18.65 -1.85
CA PHE A 52 11.85 -19.23 -0.83
C PHE A 52 11.26 -20.48 -0.16
N PHE A 53 10.00 -20.42 0.28
CA PHE A 53 9.36 -21.54 0.96
C PHE A 53 8.96 -22.68 0.02
N GLY A 54 9.04 -22.45 -1.29
CA GLY A 54 8.88 -23.47 -2.32
C GLY A 54 7.51 -24.15 -2.24
N THR A 55 7.43 -25.29 -1.56
CA THR A 55 6.21 -26.11 -1.43
C THR A 55 5.23 -25.65 -0.35
N ASP A 56 5.67 -24.84 0.61
CA ASP A 56 4.83 -24.43 1.74
C ASP A 56 4.10 -23.11 1.46
N ASP A 57 2.94 -23.22 0.80
CA ASP A 57 2.09 -22.07 0.47
C ASP A 57 1.52 -21.39 1.74
N LEU A 58 1.35 -22.14 2.83
CA LEU A 58 0.82 -21.63 4.09
C LEU A 58 1.85 -20.73 4.77
N VAL A 59 3.09 -21.19 4.91
CA VAL A 59 4.17 -20.40 5.49
C VAL A 59 4.47 -19.16 4.65
N ALA A 60 4.40 -19.26 3.32
CA ALA A 60 4.51 -18.09 2.44
C ALA A 60 3.38 -17.07 2.67
N PHE A 61 2.15 -17.55 2.83
CA PHE A 61 1.00 -16.71 3.18
C PHE A 61 1.19 -16.02 4.55
N GLU A 62 1.49 -16.79 5.59
CA GLU A 62 1.65 -16.28 6.96
C GLU A 62 2.80 -15.29 7.06
N THR A 63 3.94 -15.58 6.42
CA THR A 63 5.09 -14.67 6.39
C THR A 63 4.75 -13.37 5.68
N THR A 64 4.09 -13.44 4.52
CA THR A 64 3.67 -12.24 3.77
C THR A 64 2.70 -11.39 4.60
N MET A 65 1.70 -12.04 5.22
CA MET A 65 0.74 -11.39 6.10
C MET A 65 1.44 -10.74 7.29
N ALA A 66 2.35 -11.45 7.94
CA ALA A 66 3.10 -10.95 9.08
C ALA A 66 3.94 -9.71 8.70
N VAL A 67 4.57 -9.73 7.52
CA VAL A 67 5.31 -8.57 6.98
C VAL A 67 4.40 -7.35 6.80
N LEU A 68 3.22 -7.54 6.21
CA LEU A 68 2.25 -6.47 5.98
C LEU A 68 1.76 -5.84 7.29
N VAL A 69 1.41 -6.67 8.27
CA VAL A 69 0.83 -6.17 9.52
C VAL A 69 1.86 -5.60 10.49
N HIS A 70 3.07 -6.15 10.50
CA HIS A 70 4.08 -5.81 11.51
C HIS A 70 5.09 -4.77 11.03
N TRP A 71 5.64 -4.91 9.82
CA TRP A 71 6.62 -3.96 9.28
C TRP A 71 6.01 -2.87 8.41
N GLN A 72 4.75 -3.03 8.00
CA GLN A 72 4.04 -2.07 7.15
C GLN A 72 2.70 -1.55 7.71
N PRO A 73 2.52 -1.40 9.05
CA PRO A 73 1.21 -1.04 9.63
C PRO A 73 0.69 0.33 9.19
N HIS A 74 1.58 1.25 8.80
CA HIS A 74 1.22 2.59 8.33
C HIS A 74 1.15 2.71 6.81
N TYR A 75 1.45 1.63 6.07
CA TYR A 75 1.61 1.78 4.63
C TYR A 75 0.29 2.04 3.92
N LEU A 76 -0.81 1.59 4.54
CA LEU A 76 -2.16 1.75 4.03
C LEU A 76 -2.81 3.08 4.40
N SER A 77 -2.21 3.90 5.27
CA SER A 77 -2.81 5.18 5.68
C SER A 77 -2.97 6.16 4.53
N SER A 78 -2.19 6.01 3.46
CA SER A 78 -2.23 6.84 2.26
C SER A 78 -2.88 6.13 1.06
N PHE A 79 -3.44 4.94 1.25
CA PHE A 79 -4.08 4.17 0.18
C PHE A 79 -5.09 5.03 -0.60
N PRO A 80 -5.08 5.00 -1.95
CA PRO A 80 -4.31 4.10 -2.83
C PRO A 80 -2.87 4.53 -3.14
N HIS A 81 -2.40 5.64 -2.59
CA HIS A 81 -1.07 6.17 -2.84
C HIS A 81 0.01 5.41 -2.05
N PRO A 82 1.29 5.50 -2.45
CA PRO A 82 2.41 5.05 -1.63
C PRO A 82 2.38 5.65 -0.22
N PRO A 83 3.09 5.09 0.75
CA PRO A 83 2.96 5.48 2.15
C PRO A 83 3.64 6.82 2.43
N ILE A 84 2.98 7.93 2.09
CA ILE A 84 3.53 9.29 2.13
C ILE A 84 4.12 9.64 3.51
N PRO A 85 3.46 9.32 4.65
CA PRO A 85 4.04 9.59 5.98
C PRO A 85 5.38 8.88 6.19
N VAL A 86 5.47 7.60 5.83
CA VAL A 86 6.69 6.79 5.95
C VAL A 86 7.79 7.33 5.05
N LEU A 87 7.46 7.66 3.80
CA LEU A 87 8.41 8.20 2.84
C LEU A 87 8.90 9.60 3.24
N ARG A 88 8.04 10.43 3.83
CA ARG A 88 8.43 11.74 4.37
C ARG A 88 9.36 11.60 5.58
N ALA A 89 9.06 10.68 6.49
CA ALA A 89 9.92 10.35 7.64
C ALA A 89 11.33 9.92 7.16
N LEU A 90 11.40 9.01 6.20
CA LEU A 90 12.66 8.59 5.56
C LEU A 90 13.40 9.75 4.89
N GLY A 91 12.69 10.66 4.23
CA GLY A 91 13.32 11.84 3.62
C GLY A 91 13.94 12.80 4.64
N ARG A 92 13.25 13.03 5.77
CA ARG A 92 13.80 13.83 6.87
C ARG A 92 14.99 13.14 7.54
N ALA A 93 14.90 11.83 7.75
CA ALA A 93 16.00 11.03 8.29
C ALA A 93 17.23 11.07 7.37
N LEU A 94 17.04 10.93 6.05
CA LEU A 94 18.12 11.06 5.07
C LEU A 94 18.75 12.45 5.08
N GLN A 95 17.93 13.52 5.13
CA GLN A 95 18.42 14.89 5.23
C GLN A 95 19.24 15.14 6.50
N ALA A 96 18.86 14.52 7.63
CA ALA A 96 19.59 14.62 8.89
C ALA A 96 20.88 13.78 8.90
N MET A 97 20.88 12.64 8.22
CA MET A 97 22.01 11.70 8.15
C MET A 97 23.07 12.13 7.12
N ASP A 98 22.66 12.49 5.91
CA ASP A 98 23.52 12.94 4.82
C ASP A 98 22.86 14.08 4.03
N PRO A 99 23.04 15.34 4.48
CA PRO A 99 22.48 16.51 3.80
C PRO A 99 22.93 16.65 2.35
N ARG A 100 24.13 16.18 2.01
CA ARG A 100 24.70 16.29 0.65
C ARG A 100 24.02 15.32 -0.30
N LEU A 101 23.83 14.07 0.13
CA LEU A 101 23.09 13.08 -0.65
C LEU A 101 21.63 13.51 -0.83
N ALA A 102 20.98 14.00 0.23
CA ALA A 102 19.61 14.50 0.16
C ALA A 102 19.47 15.70 -0.80
N ALA A 103 20.40 16.67 -0.74
CA ALA A 103 20.41 17.82 -1.65
C ALA A 103 20.63 17.40 -3.10
N HIS A 104 21.49 16.41 -3.36
CA HIS A 104 21.71 15.87 -4.69
C HIS A 104 20.46 15.17 -5.24
N LEU A 105 19.82 14.30 -4.45
CA LEU A 105 18.56 13.64 -4.82
C LEU A 105 17.48 14.68 -5.14
N HIS A 106 17.37 15.74 -4.35
CA HIS A 106 16.48 16.87 -4.64
C HIS A 106 16.85 17.57 -5.96
N HIS A 107 18.14 17.81 -6.22
CA HIS A 107 18.63 18.44 -7.45
C HIS A 107 18.24 17.65 -8.70
N ILE A 108 18.39 16.33 -8.69
CA ILE A 108 17.98 15.46 -9.80
C ILE A 108 16.46 15.19 -9.83
N LYS A 109 15.67 15.90 -9.00
CA LYS A 109 14.21 15.79 -8.87
C LYS A 109 13.71 14.41 -8.39
N ALA A 110 14.51 13.73 -7.57
CA ALA A 110 14.17 12.47 -6.93
C ALA A 110 13.69 12.70 -5.48
N GLY A 111 12.36 12.75 -5.29
CA GLY A 111 11.76 12.73 -3.96
C GLY A 111 11.84 11.35 -3.28
N PRO A 112 11.46 11.24 -1.99
CA PRO A 112 11.50 9.96 -1.25
C PRO A 112 10.70 8.83 -1.89
N GLN A 113 9.62 9.17 -2.61
CA GLN A 113 8.85 8.20 -3.39
C GLN A 113 9.65 7.56 -4.54
N ARG A 114 10.66 8.24 -5.10
CA ARG A 114 11.53 7.64 -6.12
C ARG A 114 12.68 6.84 -5.54
N TYR A 115 13.30 7.29 -4.44
CA TYR A 115 14.49 6.59 -3.94
C TYR A 115 14.23 5.56 -2.83
N ALA A 116 13.21 5.74 -1.99
CA ALA A 116 12.95 4.85 -0.86
C ALA A 116 11.83 3.86 -1.15
N TRP A 117 10.76 4.28 -1.83
CA TRP A 117 9.61 3.40 -2.10
C TRP A 117 9.97 2.17 -2.94
N PRO A 118 10.80 2.23 -4.00
CA PRO A 118 11.16 1.05 -4.77
C PRO A 118 11.87 -0.02 -3.93
N LEU A 119 12.70 0.40 -2.96
CA LEU A 119 13.37 -0.49 -2.01
C LEU A 119 12.33 -1.20 -1.13
N LEU A 120 11.41 -0.44 -0.53
CA LEU A 120 10.48 -0.96 0.47
C LEU A 120 9.37 -1.82 -0.15
N ARG A 121 8.77 -1.38 -1.26
CA ARG A 121 7.66 -2.09 -1.92
C ARG A 121 8.05 -3.44 -2.51
N SER A 122 9.34 -3.59 -2.84
CA SER A 122 9.91 -4.82 -3.39
C SER A 122 10.68 -5.61 -2.34
N LEU A 123 10.70 -5.15 -1.07
CA LEU A 123 11.52 -5.74 -0.01
C LEU A 123 12.99 -5.91 -0.44
N PHE A 124 13.56 -4.95 -1.16
CA PHE A 124 14.95 -4.95 -1.65
C PHE A 124 15.29 -6.01 -2.71
N THR A 125 14.32 -6.84 -3.15
CA THR A 125 14.57 -7.93 -4.12
C THR A 125 15.06 -7.45 -5.49
N GLN A 126 14.85 -6.16 -5.82
CA GLN A 126 15.37 -5.57 -7.04
C GLN A 126 16.85 -5.21 -6.97
N VAL A 127 17.31 -4.79 -5.79
CA VAL A 127 18.64 -4.20 -5.61
C VAL A 127 19.63 -5.12 -4.93
N LEU A 128 19.16 -6.09 -4.15
CA LEU A 128 20.03 -7.07 -3.49
C LEU A 128 20.06 -8.37 -4.29
N PRO A 129 21.24 -9.01 -4.40
CA PRO A 129 21.31 -10.40 -4.81
C PRO A 129 20.72 -11.31 -3.74
N ARG A 130 20.30 -12.52 -4.12
CA ARG A 130 19.54 -13.46 -3.28
C ARG A 130 20.17 -13.71 -1.91
N ASN A 131 21.46 -14.02 -1.86
CA ASN A 131 22.15 -14.38 -0.60
C ASN A 131 22.21 -13.22 0.38
N GLU A 132 22.47 -12.01 -0.12
CA GLU A 132 22.51 -10.80 0.69
C GLU A 132 21.09 -10.40 1.15
N TRP A 133 20.08 -10.64 0.30
CA TRP A 133 18.68 -10.46 0.66
C TRP A 133 18.25 -11.40 1.81
N LEU A 134 18.61 -12.68 1.72
CA LEU A 134 18.34 -13.67 2.77
C LEU A 134 18.96 -13.24 4.10
N GLY A 135 20.25 -12.89 4.09
CA GLY A 135 20.93 -12.46 5.31
C GLY A 135 20.42 -11.12 5.87
N LEU A 136 19.92 -10.21 5.03
CA LEU A 136 19.22 -9.00 5.50
C LEU A 136 17.91 -9.38 6.21
N PHE A 137 17.11 -10.26 5.62
CA PHE A 137 15.83 -10.65 6.18
C PHE A 137 15.95 -11.51 7.44
N ASP A 138 17.00 -12.33 7.57
CA ASP A 138 17.38 -12.97 8.84
C ASP A 138 17.56 -11.92 9.95
N HIS A 139 18.24 -10.81 9.64
CA HIS A 139 18.45 -9.73 10.62
C HIS A 139 17.17 -8.96 10.94
N ILE A 140 16.33 -8.69 9.93
CA ILE A 140 15.04 -8.00 10.11
C ILE A 140 14.10 -8.85 10.98
N PHE A 141 14.01 -10.15 10.71
CA PHE A 141 13.14 -11.07 11.47
C PHE A 141 13.67 -11.35 12.88
N ALA A 142 14.99 -11.57 13.04
CA ALA A 142 15.60 -11.71 14.35
C ALA A 142 15.48 -10.43 15.20
N GLY A 143 15.48 -9.26 14.57
CA GLY A 143 15.24 -7.96 15.19
C GLY A 143 13.77 -7.53 15.23
N GLY A 144 12.82 -8.46 15.12
CA GLY A 144 11.40 -8.16 14.93
C GLY A 144 10.74 -7.31 16.02
N GLU A 145 11.34 -7.12 17.19
CA GLU A 145 10.86 -6.13 18.17
C GLU A 145 10.93 -4.68 17.66
N GLU A 146 11.69 -4.41 16.59
CA GLU A 146 11.88 -3.10 16.00
C GLU A 146 11.45 -3.04 14.52
N PRO A 147 10.15 -2.79 14.24
CA PRO A 147 9.64 -2.63 12.88
C PRO A 147 10.40 -1.60 12.03
N ARG A 148 10.96 -0.58 12.68
CA ARG A 148 11.78 0.47 12.04
C ARG A 148 13.01 -0.07 11.31
N LEU A 149 13.48 -1.30 11.61
CA LEU A 149 14.64 -1.90 10.95
C LEU A 149 14.51 -1.95 9.43
N LEU A 150 13.30 -2.16 8.89
CA LEU A 150 13.07 -2.16 7.44
C LEU A 150 13.33 -0.76 6.84
N SER A 151 12.89 0.29 7.53
CA SER A 151 13.15 1.70 7.15
C SER A 151 14.64 2.06 7.31
N LEU A 152 15.29 1.59 8.38
CA LEU A 152 16.73 1.79 8.59
C LEU A 152 17.58 1.08 7.53
N ALA A 153 17.16 -0.11 7.08
CA ALA A 153 17.80 -0.82 5.98
C ALA A 153 17.75 0.00 4.67
N ALA A 154 16.65 0.71 4.41
CA ALA A 154 16.55 1.59 3.24
C ALA A 154 17.55 2.74 3.32
N LEU A 155 17.66 3.41 4.47
CA LEU A 155 18.62 4.49 4.70
C LEU A 155 20.08 4.00 4.64
N ALA A 156 20.36 2.83 5.21
CA ALA A 156 21.67 2.20 5.16
C ALA A 156 22.08 1.87 3.72
N PHE A 157 21.17 1.28 2.94
CA PHE A 157 21.41 0.98 1.53
C PHE A 157 21.79 2.24 0.73
N LEU A 158 21.03 3.33 0.90
CA LEU A 158 21.32 4.61 0.22
C LEU A 158 22.67 5.21 0.66
N SER A 159 23.01 5.06 1.94
CA SER A 159 24.28 5.56 2.49
C SER A 159 25.48 4.78 1.95
N ASP A 160 25.37 3.46 1.89
CA ASP A 160 26.45 2.59 1.41
C ASP A 160 26.70 2.80 -0.10
N HIS A 161 25.66 3.12 -0.86
CA HIS A 161 25.76 3.41 -2.30
C HIS A 161 25.90 4.90 -2.63
N ARG A 162 26.16 5.74 -1.63
CA ARG A 162 26.25 7.20 -1.75
C ARG A 162 27.14 7.65 -2.92
N VAL A 163 28.32 7.04 -3.08
CA VAL A 163 29.28 7.43 -4.12
C VAL A 163 28.69 7.26 -5.51
N ALA A 164 28.00 6.14 -5.76
CA ALA A 164 27.34 5.88 -7.03
C ALA A 164 26.15 6.83 -7.23
N ILE A 165 25.32 7.01 -6.19
CA ILE A 165 24.12 7.86 -6.28
C ILE A 165 24.49 9.33 -6.57
N LEU A 166 25.57 9.85 -5.98
CA LEU A 166 26.03 11.23 -6.21
C LEU A 166 26.56 11.48 -7.63
N GLN A 167 26.84 10.43 -8.41
CA GLN A 167 27.29 10.53 -9.80
C GLN A 167 26.14 10.53 -10.80
N LEU A 168 24.92 10.20 -10.37
CA LEU A 168 23.75 10.16 -11.25
C LEU A 168 23.35 11.57 -11.66
N ALA A 169 23.04 11.76 -12.94
CA ALA A 169 22.67 13.07 -13.47
C ALA A 169 21.16 13.33 -13.46
N SER A 170 20.35 12.28 -13.34
CA SER A 170 18.89 12.38 -13.47
C SER A 170 18.12 11.38 -12.60
N ALA A 171 16.86 11.69 -12.32
CA ALA A 171 15.96 10.75 -11.64
C ALA A 171 15.74 9.44 -12.43
N ALA A 172 15.84 9.47 -13.77
CA ALA A 172 15.69 8.26 -14.60
C ALA A 172 16.88 7.29 -14.43
N GLU A 173 18.09 7.82 -14.29
CA GLU A 173 19.27 7.02 -13.96
C GLU A 173 19.15 6.40 -12.56
N LEU A 174 18.61 7.14 -11.60
CA LEU A 174 18.31 6.62 -10.26
C LEU A 174 17.27 5.49 -10.30
N ASP A 175 16.19 5.66 -11.06
CA ASP A 175 15.19 4.62 -11.19
C ASP A 175 15.79 3.35 -11.83
N THR A 176 16.70 3.52 -12.79
CA THR A 176 17.45 2.40 -13.39
C THR A 176 18.36 1.73 -12.36
N PHE A 177 19.12 2.52 -11.59
CA PHE A 177 20.00 2.06 -10.52
C PHE A 177 19.24 1.24 -9.46
N LEU A 178 18.07 1.73 -9.03
CA LEU A 178 17.23 1.05 -8.03
C LEU A 178 16.44 -0.14 -8.60
N SER A 179 16.50 -0.34 -9.91
CA SER A 179 15.87 -1.48 -10.58
C SER A 179 16.87 -2.58 -10.94
N THR A 180 18.17 -2.37 -10.73
CA THR A 180 19.26 -3.33 -10.97
C THR A 180 19.87 -3.82 -9.66
N GLU A 181 20.40 -5.03 -9.66
CA GLU A 181 21.25 -5.51 -8.56
C GLU A 181 22.44 -4.57 -8.38
N GLN A 182 22.72 -4.27 -7.12
CA GLN A 182 23.88 -3.49 -6.72
C GLN A 182 24.86 -4.40 -5.99
N PRO A 183 26.17 -4.27 -6.26
CA PRO A 183 27.18 -4.97 -5.50
C PRO A 183 27.18 -4.43 -4.07
N VAL A 184 26.76 -5.28 -3.14
CA VAL A 184 26.62 -4.94 -1.73
C VAL A 184 27.28 -6.03 -0.90
N HIS A 185 27.96 -5.61 0.17
CA HIS A 185 28.47 -6.54 1.18
C HIS A 185 27.59 -6.43 2.42
N LEU A 186 26.89 -7.51 2.77
CA LEU A 186 25.93 -7.58 3.87
C LEU A 186 26.58 -7.15 5.18
N GLY A 187 27.83 -7.52 5.42
CA GLY A 187 28.57 -7.09 6.61
C GLY A 187 28.65 -5.57 6.76
N SER A 188 28.86 -4.84 5.66
CA SER A 188 28.87 -3.37 5.65
C SER A 188 27.46 -2.81 5.84
N LEU A 189 26.47 -3.38 5.15
CA LEU A 189 25.08 -2.97 5.26
C LEU A 189 24.55 -3.12 6.69
N LEU A 190 24.80 -4.27 7.32
CA LEU A 190 24.41 -4.53 8.71
C LEU A 190 25.14 -3.62 9.69
N LYS A 191 26.43 -3.30 9.47
CA LYS A 191 27.15 -2.30 10.28
C LYS A 191 26.51 -0.92 10.14
N SER A 192 26.14 -0.52 8.93
CA SER A 192 25.42 0.74 8.68
C SER A 192 24.04 0.74 9.36
N ILE A 193 23.26 -0.34 9.27
CA ILE A 193 21.97 -0.47 9.97
C ILE A 193 22.15 -0.33 11.49
N ARG A 194 23.12 -1.04 12.09
CA ARG A 194 23.40 -0.96 13.53
C ARG A 194 23.83 0.44 13.95
N ARG A 195 24.67 1.11 13.15
CA ARG A 195 25.06 2.51 13.38
C ARG A 195 23.85 3.45 13.37
N LEU A 196 22.92 3.26 12.45
CA LEU A 196 21.69 4.06 12.39
C LEU A 196 20.74 3.74 13.54
N ARG A 197 20.61 2.46 13.92
CA ARG A 197 19.82 2.02 15.08
C ARG A 197 20.32 2.64 16.39
N ALA A 198 21.64 2.83 16.54
CA ALA A 198 22.23 3.49 17.70
C ALA A 198 22.04 5.02 17.70
N ASN A 199 21.62 5.62 16.58
CA ASN A 199 21.42 7.06 16.47
C ASN A 199 19.97 7.42 16.82
N SER A 200 19.75 7.79 18.09
CA SER A 200 18.42 8.14 18.62
C SER A 200 17.69 9.19 17.81
N ARG A 201 18.39 10.20 17.28
CA ARG A 201 17.80 11.24 16.44
C ARG A 201 17.23 10.68 15.14
N ILE A 202 17.94 9.74 14.50
CA ILE A 202 17.47 9.08 13.28
C ILE A 202 16.29 8.17 13.58
N CYS A 203 16.34 7.38 14.66
CA CYS A 203 15.23 6.53 15.07
C CYS A 203 13.95 7.35 15.30
N VAL A 204 14.04 8.46 16.06
CA VAL A 204 12.90 9.36 16.27
C VAL A 204 12.35 9.89 14.95
N LEU A 205 13.21 10.29 14.00
CA LEU A 205 12.75 10.80 12.71
C LEU A 205 12.06 9.73 11.85
N VAL A 206 12.51 8.48 11.93
CA VAL A 206 11.92 7.34 11.21
C VAL A 206 10.59 6.95 11.84
N ASP A 207 10.47 7.02 13.17
CA ASP A 207 9.26 6.69 13.92
C ASP A 207 8.23 7.83 13.96
N ASP A 208 8.65 9.05 13.61
CA ASP A 208 7.79 10.24 13.56
C ASP A 208 6.88 10.21 12.32
N PHE A 209 5.91 9.30 12.37
CA PHE A 209 4.77 9.24 11.45
C PHE A 209 3.64 10.16 11.96
N SER A 210 3.94 11.42 12.32
CA SER A 210 2.94 12.36 12.85
C SER A 210 2.13 11.77 14.02
N ALA A 211 2.68 11.89 15.23
CA ALA A 211 1.99 11.53 16.47
C ALA A 211 0.54 12.04 16.57
N ALA A 212 0.20 13.16 15.90
CA ALA A 212 -1.16 13.68 15.82
C ALA A 212 -2.17 12.78 15.06
N GLN A 213 -1.72 11.99 14.08
CA GLN A 213 -2.58 11.03 13.34
C GLN A 213 -2.62 9.64 14.01
N LEU A 214 -1.68 9.37 14.93
CA LEU A 214 -1.56 8.11 15.64
C LEU A 214 -2.29 8.14 17.00
N ALA A 215 -2.20 9.26 17.71
CA ALA A 215 -2.80 9.43 19.04
C ALA A 215 -4.34 9.38 19.03
N GLU A 216 -5.00 9.70 17.89
CA GLU A 216 -6.46 9.65 17.80
C GLU A 216 -7.00 8.21 17.71
N HIS A 217 -6.17 7.22 17.36
CA HIS A 217 -6.61 5.85 17.05
C HIS A 217 -5.75 4.74 17.68
N GLU A 218 -4.83 5.06 18.61
CA GLU A 218 -4.04 4.05 19.34
C GLU A 218 -4.93 3.12 20.19
N ASP A 219 -6.02 3.63 20.75
CA ASP A 219 -7.02 2.84 21.47
C ASP A 219 -7.90 1.97 20.56
N GLU A 220 -8.03 2.34 19.27
CA GLU A 220 -8.94 1.69 18.31
C GLU A 220 -8.24 0.56 17.52
N PHE A 221 -6.91 0.62 17.37
CA PHE A 221 -6.14 -0.37 16.63
C PHE A 221 -4.93 -0.86 17.46
N PRO A 222 -5.09 -1.94 18.25
CA PRO A 222 -4.00 -2.48 19.06
C PRO A 222 -2.81 -2.86 18.18
N VAL A 223 -1.61 -2.57 18.66
CA VAL A 223 -0.38 -3.01 17.98
C VAL A 223 -0.40 -4.54 17.89
N LEU A 224 -0.36 -5.07 16.68
CA LEU A 224 -0.31 -6.52 16.46
C LEU A 224 1.00 -7.06 17.04
N GLN A 225 0.88 -8.12 17.84
CA GLN A 225 2.03 -8.74 18.49
C GLN A 225 2.88 -9.51 17.46
N TRP A 226 4.20 -9.36 17.58
CA TRP A 226 5.20 -10.16 16.88
C TRP A 226 5.90 -11.10 17.87
N PRO A 227 5.99 -12.41 17.61
CA PRO A 227 5.43 -13.13 16.46
C PRO A 227 3.89 -13.20 16.52
N LEU A 228 3.27 -13.52 15.38
CA LEU A 228 1.82 -13.73 15.31
C LEU A 228 1.39 -14.80 16.32
N ALA A 229 0.45 -14.45 17.20
CA ALA A 229 -0.03 -15.38 18.21
C ALA A 229 -0.75 -16.57 17.56
N GLN A 230 -0.51 -17.77 18.12
CA GLN A 230 -1.26 -18.95 17.70
C GLN A 230 -2.72 -18.79 18.15
N GLY A 231 -3.64 -18.75 17.18
CA GLY A 231 -5.05 -18.50 17.42
C GLY A 231 -5.94 -19.23 16.42
N ALA A 232 -7.24 -19.21 16.69
CA ALA A 232 -8.24 -19.83 15.80
C ALA A 232 -8.48 -19.02 14.51
N GLN A 233 -8.10 -17.75 14.50
CA GLN A 233 -8.30 -16.82 13.38
C GLN A 233 -7.07 -15.92 13.23
N TYR A 234 -6.76 -15.55 11.99
CA TYR A 234 -5.74 -14.56 11.70
C TYR A 234 -6.17 -13.16 12.14
N PRO A 235 -5.23 -12.32 12.63
CA PRO A 235 -5.58 -10.96 13.02
C PRO A 235 -6.13 -10.17 11.84
N PRO A 236 -7.13 -9.29 12.05
CA PRO A 236 -7.60 -8.42 10.99
C PRO A 236 -6.50 -7.42 10.62
N MET A 237 -6.43 -7.03 9.35
CA MET A 237 -5.56 -5.94 8.94
C MET A 237 -6.10 -4.62 9.47
N LEU A 238 -5.30 -3.95 10.30
CA LEU A 238 -5.67 -2.71 10.97
C LEU A 238 -5.28 -1.50 10.11
N ARG A 239 -5.81 -0.31 10.46
CA ARG A 239 -5.42 0.99 9.86
C ARG A 239 -5.66 1.07 8.35
N VAL A 240 -6.71 0.40 7.89
CA VAL A 240 -7.18 0.44 6.52
C VAL A 240 -8.21 1.58 6.37
N PRO A 241 -8.04 2.53 5.45
CA PRO A 241 -9.01 3.59 5.22
C PRO A 241 -10.28 3.03 4.55
N THR A 242 -11.28 2.64 5.36
CA THR A 242 -12.47 1.91 4.92
C THR A 242 -13.17 2.57 3.74
N HIS A 243 -13.43 3.88 3.78
CA HIS A 243 -14.09 4.59 2.69
C HIS A 243 -13.33 4.55 1.35
N ALA A 244 -12.00 4.71 1.39
CA ALA A 244 -11.18 4.64 0.18
C ALA A 244 -11.17 3.21 -0.37
N VAL A 245 -11.06 2.22 0.51
CA VAL A 245 -11.08 0.81 0.10
C VAL A 245 -12.44 0.42 -0.49
N ASP A 246 -13.54 0.78 0.17
CA ASP A 246 -14.89 0.49 -0.31
C ASP A 246 -15.13 1.09 -1.70
N PHE A 247 -14.73 2.36 -1.91
CA PHE A 247 -14.79 3.00 -3.22
C PHE A 247 -14.02 2.21 -4.29
N HIS A 248 -12.79 1.78 -3.99
CA HIS A 248 -11.98 1.00 -4.93
C HIS A 248 -12.58 -0.39 -5.21
N LEU A 249 -13.18 -1.04 -4.20
CA LEU A 249 -13.86 -2.33 -4.37
C LEU A 249 -15.12 -2.19 -5.23
N GLU A 250 -15.90 -1.13 -5.02
CA GLU A 250 -17.08 -0.81 -5.83
C GLU A 250 -16.70 -0.49 -7.27
N GLU A 251 -15.67 0.34 -7.48
CA GLU A 251 -15.21 0.70 -8.82
C GLU A 251 -14.68 -0.52 -9.57
N ARG A 252 -13.96 -1.43 -8.88
CA ARG A 252 -13.56 -2.71 -9.49
C ARG A 252 -14.75 -3.56 -9.91
N LYS A 253 -15.78 -3.69 -9.07
CA LYS A 253 -16.99 -4.44 -9.40
C LYS A 253 -17.68 -3.83 -10.63
N ARG A 254 -17.78 -2.50 -10.66
CA ARG A 254 -18.32 -1.75 -11.80
C ARG A 254 -17.55 -2.02 -13.09
N ILE A 255 -16.22 -2.00 -13.04
CA ILE A 255 -15.37 -2.33 -14.18
C ILE A 255 -15.58 -3.79 -14.62
N GLU A 256 -15.67 -4.75 -13.70
CA GLU A 256 -15.91 -6.17 -14.03
C GLU A 256 -17.28 -6.37 -14.69
N GLU A 257 -18.32 -5.68 -14.21
CA GLU A 257 -19.66 -5.70 -14.80
C GLU A 257 -19.71 -5.09 -16.20
N GLU A 258 -19.06 -3.95 -16.39
CA GLU A 258 -18.96 -3.29 -17.69
C GLU A 258 -18.18 -4.14 -18.69
N GLU A 259 -17.05 -4.72 -18.27
CA GLU A 259 -16.28 -5.65 -19.10
C GLU A 259 -17.09 -6.90 -19.45
N ALA A 260 -17.86 -7.46 -18.50
CA ALA A 260 -18.72 -8.60 -18.76
C ALA A 260 -19.80 -8.26 -19.79
N LEU A 261 -20.37 -7.05 -19.74
CA LEU A 261 -21.33 -6.57 -20.72
C LEU A 261 -20.68 -6.38 -22.10
N ARG A 262 -19.49 -5.78 -22.16
CA ARG A 262 -18.71 -5.63 -23.40
C ARG A 262 -18.35 -6.99 -24.02
N ARG A 263 -17.99 -8.00 -23.20
CA ARG A 263 -17.74 -9.38 -23.66
C ARG A 263 -19.01 -10.04 -24.21
N LYS A 264 -20.17 -9.84 -23.57
CA LYS A 264 -21.46 -10.34 -24.11
C LYS A 264 -21.82 -9.66 -25.43
N ALA A 265 -21.62 -8.35 -25.54
CA ALA A 265 -21.92 -7.59 -26.75
C ALA A 265 -21.05 -8.04 -27.95
N THR A 266 -19.74 -8.23 -27.74
CA THR A 266 -18.83 -8.73 -28.80
C THR A 266 -19.17 -10.15 -29.24
N LEU A 267 -19.57 -11.03 -28.32
CA LEU A 267 -20.05 -12.37 -28.67
C LEU A 267 -21.33 -12.32 -29.50
N LEU A 268 -22.29 -11.47 -29.13
CA LEU A 268 -23.52 -11.28 -29.91
C LEU A 268 -23.22 -10.74 -31.31
N ASP A 269 -22.32 -9.76 -31.44
CA ASP A 269 -21.91 -9.22 -32.73
C ASP A 269 -21.24 -10.28 -33.62
N SER A 270 -20.34 -11.09 -33.05
CA SER A 270 -19.72 -12.22 -33.75
C SER A 270 -20.72 -13.30 -34.17
N ALA A 271 -21.80 -13.50 -33.39
CA ALA A 271 -22.87 -14.44 -33.71
C ALA A 271 -23.74 -13.90 -34.85
N VAL A 272 -24.11 -12.61 -34.79
CA VAL A 272 -24.84 -11.93 -35.87
C VAL A 272 -24.04 -11.98 -37.16
N GLY A 273 -22.74 -11.66 -37.12
CA GLY A 273 -21.86 -11.73 -38.29
C GLY A 273 -21.79 -13.13 -38.90
N ARG A 274 -21.71 -14.19 -38.08
CA ARG A 274 -21.75 -15.58 -38.56
C ARG A 274 -23.09 -15.94 -39.20
N VAL A 275 -24.21 -15.53 -38.60
CA VAL A 275 -25.55 -15.73 -39.18
C VAL A 275 -25.65 -15.02 -40.53
N SER A 276 -25.19 -13.76 -40.63
CA SER A 276 -25.17 -13.03 -41.90
C SER A 276 -24.29 -13.70 -42.96
N GLN A 277 -23.16 -14.29 -42.58
CA GLN A 277 -22.30 -15.06 -43.50
C GLN A 277 -22.94 -16.38 -43.96
N MET A 278 -23.62 -17.11 -43.07
CA MET A 278 -24.36 -18.33 -43.46
C MET A 278 -25.47 -18.00 -44.45
N LEU A 279 -26.22 -16.93 -44.19
CA LEU A 279 -27.26 -16.45 -45.09
C LEU A 279 -26.70 -15.96 -46.43
N ALA A 280 -25.55 -15.29 -46.43
CA ALA A 280 -24.87 -14.90 -47.67
C ALA A 280 -24.43 -16.13 -48.49
N LYS A 281 -23.98 -17.20 -47.83
CA LYS A 281 -23.65 -18.48 -48.49
C LYS A 281 -24.89 -19.18 -49.03
N GLU A 282 -26.00 -19.22 -48.31
CA GLU A 282 -27.28 -19.73 -48.82
C GLU A 282 -27.75 -18.95 -50.05
N ARG A 283 -27.63 -17.61 -50.04
CA ARG A 283 -27.93 -16.76 -51.22
C ARG A 283 -27.07 -17.08 -52.44
N THR A 284 -25.84 -17.55 -52.26
CA THR A 284 -24.97 -17.97 -53.37
C THR A 284 -25.26 -19.39 -53.88
N VAL A 285 -25.95 -20.21 -53.08
CA VAL A 285 -26.21 -21.63 -53.36
C VAL A 285 -27.67 -21.90 -53.77
N GLY A 286 -28.62 -21.02 -53.44
CA GLY A 286 -30.03 -21.12 -53.79
C GLY A 286 -30.57 -19.89 -54.50
N GLY A 287 -31.33 -20.10 -55.58
CA GLY A 287 -32.08 -19.04 -56.27
C GLY A 287 -33.07 -18.35 -55.32
N ALA A 288 -33.26 -17.04 -55.54
CA ALA A 288 -33.92 -16.10 -54.63
C ALA A 288 -35.35 -16.51 -54.22
N ASP A 289 -35.48 -17.07 -53.01
CA ASP A 289 -36.77 -17.22 -52.33
C ASP A 289 -37.08 -15.94 -51.51
N SER A 290 -38.02 -15.13 -52.01
CA SER A 290 -38.48 -13.90 -51.36
C SER A 290 -38.99 -14.10 -49.92
N HIS A 291 -39.34 -15.34 -49.54
CA HIS A 291 -39.75 -15.69 -48.19
C HIS A 291 -38.58 -15.64 -47.18
N ALA A 292 -37.37 -16.01 -47.61
CA ALA A 292 -36.18 -15.97 -46.76
C ALA A 292 -35.71 -14.53 -46.49
N GLU A 293 -35.87 -13.62 -47.44
CA GLU A 293 -35.59 -12.19 -47.25
C GLU A 293 -36.54 -11.53 -46.26
N GLN A 294 -37.82 -11.89 -46.30
CA GLN A 294 -38.82 -11.40 -45.36
C GLN A 294 -38.52 -11.89 -43.94
N LEU A 295 -38.24 -13.20 -43.77
CA LEU A 295 -37.89 -13.79 -42.49
C LEU A 295 -36.61 -13.16 -41.90
N HIS A 296 -35.65 -12.79 -42.74
CA HIS A 296 -34.43 -12.11 -42.30
C HIS A 296 -34.69 -10.68 -41.83
N LYS A 297 -35.53 -9.92 -42.54
CA LYS A 297 -35.97 -8.59 -42.09
C LYS A 297 -36.69 -8.68 -40.75
N ASP A 298 -37.55 -9.69 -40.57
CA ASP A 298 -38.31 -9.89 -39.35
C ASP A 298 -37.40 -10.31 -38.17
N LEU A 299 -36.40 -11.17 -38.41
CA LEU A 299 -35.38 -11.52 -37.43
C LEU A 299 -34.52 -10.31 -37.03
N GLN A 300 -34.07 -9.50 -37.99
CA GLN A 300 -33.31 -8.28 -37.70
C GLN A 300 -34.14 -7.26 -36.92
N ALA A 301 -35.42 -7.08 -37.28
CA ALA A 301 -36.35 -6.21 -36.56
C ALA A 301 -36.63 -6.71 -35.13
N SER A 302 -36.72 -8.03 -34.95
CA SER A 302 -36.88 -8.65 -33.63
C SER A 302 -35.64 -8.46 -32.76
N ILE A 303 -34.44 -8.63 -33.34
CA ILE A 303 -33.17 -8.38 -32.63
C ILE A 303 -33.01 -6.90 -32.27
N SER A 304 -33.36 -5.96 -33.15
CA SER A 304 -33.32 -4.53 -32.82
C SER A 304 -34.34 -4.19 -31.73
N SER A 305 -35.55 -4.75 -31.79
CA SER A 305 -36.58 -4.55 -30.77
C SER A 305 -36.16 -5.09 -29.40
N MET A 306 -35.50 -6.26 -29.34
CA MET A 306 -34.94 -6.78 -28.09
C MET A 306 -33.83 -5.89 -27.52
N LYS A 307 -32.92 -5.40 -28.37
CA LYS A 307 -31.86 -4.46 -27.93
C LYS A 307 -32.45 -3.15 -27.39
N ASP A 308 -33.50 -2.64 -28.01
CA ASP A 308 -34.17 -1.43 -27.54
C ASP A 308 -34.93 -1.66 -26.23
N GLN A 309 -35.58 -2.81 -26.06
CA GLN A 309 -36.20 -3.19 -24.77
C GLN A 309 -35.18 -3.36 -23.64
N GLU A 310 -34.00 -3.89 -23.92
CA GLU A 310 -32.94 -3.97 -22.91
C GLU A 310 -32.41 -2.58 -22.53
N ARG A 311 -32.27 -1.68 -23.50
CA ARG A 311 -31.90 -0.28 -23.25
C ARG A 311 -32.94 0.45 -22.40
N THR A 312 -34.24 0.28 -22.69
CA THR A 312 -35.28 0.92 -21.88
C THR A 312 -35.31 0.37 -20.47
N ARG A 313 -35.21 -0.95 -20.28
CA ARG A 313 -35.09 -1.56 -18.94
C ARG A 313 -33.86 -1.10 -18.18
N HIS A 314 -32.74 -0.86 -18.87
CA HIS A 314 -31.54 -0.32 -18.24
C HIS A 314 -31.73 1.14 -17.80
N LEU A 315 -32.35 1.98 -18.64
CA LEU A 315 -32.71 3.35 -18.29
C LEU A 315 -33.69 3.41 -17.11
N GLU A 316 -34.71 2.55 -17.09
CA GLU A 316 -35.65 2.42 -15.97
C GLU A 316 -34.95 2.03 -14.67
N LYS A 317 -33.97 1.12 -14.73
CA LYS A 317 -33.15 0.77 -13.56
C LYS A 317 -32.30 1.94 -13.07
N LEU A 318 -31.70 2.71 -13.98
CA LEU A 318 -30.93 3.90 -13.62
C LEU A 318 -31.82 4.96 -12.97
N GLU A 319 -33.00 5.21 -13.53
CA GLU A 319 -33.99 6.13 -12.97
C GLU A 319 -34.47 5.65 -11.59
N TYR A 320 -34.68 4.35 -11.43
CA TYR A 320 -35.05 3.75 -10.15
C TYR A 320 -33.96 3.94 -9.08
N ILE A 321 -32.69 3.70 -9.43
CA ILE A 321 -31.54 3.93 -8.54
C ILE A 321 -31.44 5.42 -8.17
N GLN A 322 -31.55 6.32 -9.15
CA GLN A 322 -31.48 7.76 -8.93
C GLN A 322 -32.63 8.26 -8.03
N ASN A 323 -33.82 7.66 -8.13
CA ASN A 323 -34.96 7.94 -7.25
C ASN A 323 -34.76 7.40 -5.83
N LEU A 324 -34.11 6.23 -5.67
CA LEU A 324 -33.71 5.71 -4.36
C LEU A 324 -32.69 6.62 -3.67
N GLU A 325 -31.69 7.10 -4.41
CA GLU A 325 -30.69 8.05 -3.89
C GLU A 325 -31.34 9.37 -3.43
N ARG A 326 -32.27 9.91 -4.22
CA ARG A 326 -33.03 11.12 -3.83
C ARG A 326 -33.87 10.89 -2.56
N ARG A 327 -34.50 9.71 -2.43
CA ARG A 327 -35.26 9.34 -1.23
C ARG A 327 -34.36 9.23 0.00
N ALA A 328 -33.24 8.51 -0.12
CA ALA A 328 -32.26 8.39 0.95
C ALA A 328 -31.70 9.76 1.36
N ALA A 329 -31.42 10.66 0.41
CA ALA A 329 -31.01 12.04 0.69
C ALA A 329 -32.10 12.83 1.43
N SER A 330 -33.37 12.69 1.03
CA SER A 330 -34.49 13.35 1.70
C SER A 330 -34.76 12.82 3.12
N GLU A 331 -34.61 11.51 3.33
CA GLU A 331 -34.73 10.88 4.65
C GLU A 331 -33.55 11.26 5.55
N GLY A 332 -32.34 11.38 4.98
CA GLY A 332 -31.17 11.92 5.67
C GLY A 332 -31.36 13.38 6.11
N LEU A 333 -31.95 14.21 5.26
CA LEU A 333 -32.31 15.60 5.60
C LEU A 333 -33.40 15.67 6.67
N LEU A 334 -34.39 14.79 6.63
CA LEU A 334 -35.43 14.68 7.66
C LEU A 334 -34.85 14.20 9.00
N ALA A 335 -33.94 13.23 8.99
CA ALA A 335 -33.25 12.75 10.18
C ALA A 335 -32.33 13.82 10.80
N ALA A 336 -31.66 14.63 9.97
CA ALA A 336 -30.86 15.77 10.42
C ALA A 336 -31.76 16.89 11.02
N SER A 337 -32.91 17.16 10.40
CA SER A 337 -33.91 18.11 10.90
C SER A 337 -34.52 17.67 12.24
N LEU A 338 -34.88 16.39 12.37
CA LEU A 338 -35.37 15.82 13.65
C LEU A 338 -34.33 15.88 14.77
N LYS A 339 -33.04 15.69 14.46
CA LYS A 339 -31.95 15.84 15.45
C LYS A 339 -31.78 17.29 15.91
N SER A 340 -32.04 18.28 15.06
CA SER A 340 -31.97 19.71 15.43
C SER A 340 -33.14 20.19 16.30
N HIS A 341 -34.23 19.42 16.40
CA HIS A 341 -35.41 19.74 17.22
C HIS A 341 -35.45 19.04 18.58
N ILE A 342 -34.44 18.22 18.92
CA ILE A 342 -34.28 17.65 20.25
C ILE A 342 -33.27 18.50 21.03
N THR A 343 -33.77 19.52 21.73
CA THR A 343 -33.01 20.24 22.76
C THR A 343 -32.84 19.31 23.96
N PRO A 344 -31.63 19.07 24.52
CA PRO A 344 -31.50 18.27 25.72
C PRO A 344 -32.19 18.98 26.90
N ALA A 345 -33.15 18.29 27.53
CA ALA A 345 -33.84 18.78 28.70
C ALA A 345 -32.84 19.04 29.84
N ARG A 346 -32.86 20.25 30.39
CA ARG A 346 -32.05 20.66 31.55
C ARG A 346 -32.42 19.80 32.77
N PRO A 347 -31.45 19.25 33.53
CA PRO A 347 -31.77 18.44 34.70
C PRO A 347 -32.42 19.30 35.80
N PRO A 348 -33.30 18.71 36.63
CA PRO A 348 -33.99 19.45 37.70
C PRO A 348 -33.02 19.83 38.82
N PRO A 349 -33.30 20.93 39.55
CA PRO A 349 -32.46 21.35 40.68
C PRO A 349 -32.59 20.37 41.85
N PRO A 350 -31.56 20.24 42.69
CA PRO A 350 -31.60 19.36 43.86
C PRO A 350 -32.56 19.92 44.92
N PRO A 351 -33.16 19.06 45.77
CA PRO A 351 -34.12 19.49 46.78
C PRO A 351 -33.42 20.17 47.97
N ASP A 352 -34.02 21.25 48.44
CA ASP A 352 -33.72 21.94 49.69
C ASP A 352 -33.68 20.97 50.87
N ARG A 353 -32.55 20.97 51.58
CA ARG A 353 -32.50 20.49 52.98
C ARG A 353 -32.11 21.67 53.86
N GLY A 354 -33.12 22.23 54.51
CA GLY A 354 -32.96 23.15 55.61
C GLY A 354 -32.36 22.46 56.85
N GLU A 355 -31.43 23.22 57.45
CA GLU A 355 -31.14 23.35 58.88
C GLU A 355 -30.53 22.15 59.65
N ALA A 356 -29.25 22.27 60.06
CA ALA A 356 -28.92 22.91 61.34
C ALA A 356 -27.41 22.84 61.70
N ARG A 357 -26.88 24.02 62.06
CA ARG A 357 -25.82 24.32 63.05
C ARG A 357 -24.35 23.93 62.80
N GLY A 358 -23.52 24.98 62.73
CA GLY A 358 -22.13 25.00 63.20
C GLY A 358 -21.44 26.31 62.84
N ARG A 359 -21.15 27.15 63.84
CA ARG A 359 -20.60 28.52 63.73
C ARG A 359 -19.10 28.57 63.37
N LEU A 360 -18.67 29.80 63.07
CA LEU A 360 -17.31 30.37 63.00
C LEU A 360 -16.73 30.31 61.59
N GLY A 361 -16.29 31.38 60.93
CA GLY A 361 -16.03 32.77 61.30
C GLY A 361 -15.03 33.30 60.26
N ASP A 362 -15.20 34.55 59.83
CA ASP A 362 -14.18 35.42 59.19
C ASP A 362 -13.68 35.00 57.79
N GLU A 363 -13.29 35.84 56.85
CA GLU A 363 -13.31 37.28 56.62
C GLU A 363 -12.91 37.45 55.13
N GLN A 364 -13.50 38.45 54.48
CA GLN A 364 -12.88 39.34 53.48
C GLN A 364 -12.42 38.85 52.07
N ASP A 365 -12.92 39.66 51.12
CA ASP A 365 -12.22 40.25 49.98
C ASP A 365 -12.13 39.52 48.63
N GLN A 366 -13.07 39.96 47.77
CA GLN A 366 -12.89 40.22 46.35
C GLN A 366 -11.57 40.97 46.10
N LEU A 367 -10.83 40.60 45.05
CA LEU A 367 -10.26 41.57 44.13
C LEU A 367 -9.94 40.93 42.78
N VAL A 368 -10.46 41.60 41.76
CA VAL A 368 -10.21 41.45 40.34
C VAL A 368 -8.92 42.21 40.00
N TYR A 369 -7.96 41.60 39.29
CA TYR A 369 -7.21 42.30 38.24
C TYR A 369 -6.48 41.32 37.31
N THR A 370 -6.38 41.74 36.05
CA THR A 370 -5.86 41.04 34.86
C THR A 370 -4.37 41.39 34.61
N PRO A 371 -3.78 41.18 33.41
CA PRO A 371 -2.52 40.47 33.23
C PRO A 371 -1.34 41.43 32.96
N ASP A 372 -0.10 40.92 32.94
CA ASP A 372 0.84 41.11 31.81
C ASP A 372 2.29 40.66 32.12
N SER A 373 2.84 39.96 31.12
CA SER A 373 4.21 40.04 30.59
C SER A 373 5.46 39.59 31.38
N GLU A 374 6.45 39.19 30.56
CA GLU A 374 7.87 38.89 30.82
C GLU A 374 8.15 37.43 31.25
N GLY A 375 8.87 36.58 30.51
CA GLY A 375 10.08 36.83 29.71
C GLY A 375 11.28 36.36 30.52
N THR A 376 11.75 35.12 30.33
CA THR A 376 13.09 34.70 30.80
C THR A 376 13.71 33.64 29.89
N ASP A 377 14.92 33.98 29.46
CA ASP A 377 15.93 33.16 28.82
C ASP A 377 16.35 31.97 29.68
N TYR A 378 16.68 30.84 29.04
CA TYR A 378 17.37 29.73 29.66
C TYR A 378 18.63 29.40 28.85
N GLU A 379 19.80 29.72 29.41
CA GLU A 379 21.09 29.19 28.96
C GLU A 379 21.38 27.82 29.60
N PRO A 380 22.23 26.97 28.95
CA PRO A 380 22.37 25.56 29.28
C PRO A 380 23.60 25.24 30.15
N HIS A 381 23.47 24.21 31.00
CA HIS A 381 24.58 23.61 31.76
C HIS A 381 25.39 22.59 30.92
N PRO A 382 26.67 22.29 31.29
CA PRO A 382 27.72 21.79 30.40
C PRO A 382 27.88 20.26 30.37
N PRO A 383 28.66 19.68 29.42
CA PRO A 383 28.87 18.24 29.33
C PRO A 383 30.10 17.78 30.14
N LEU A 384 29.98 16.61 30.76
CA LEU A 384 31.07 15.86 31.40
C LEU A 384 31.67 14.86 30.41
N SER A 385 32.96 15.03 30.12
CA SER A 385 33.84 14.06 29.46
C SER A 385 34.20 12.89 30.38
N ARG A 386 34.33 11.68 29.83
CA ARG A 386 35.24 10.65 30.35
C ARG A 386 35.62 9.64 29.26
N ASP A 387 36.93 9.46 29.12
CA ASP A 387 37.67 8.62 28.20
C ASP A 387 37.76 7.14 28.62
N LEU A 388 38.22 6.32 27.64
CA LEU A 388 38.98 5.03 27.70
C LEU A 388 38.18 3.73 27.37
N PRO A 389 38.85 2.65 26.89
CA PRO A 389 39.67 2.55 25.66
C PRO A 389 39.44 1.24 24.86
N ASP A 390 40.18 1.12 23.75
CA ASP A 390 40.32 0.00 22.79
C ASP A 390 40.45 -1.42 23.38
N ALA A 391 39.85 -2.39 22.68
CA ALA A 391 40.26 -3.79 22.68
C ALA A 391 40.10 -4.42 21.29
N ALA A 392 41.24 -4.77 20.69
CA ALA A 392 41.38 -5.59 19.49
C ALA A 392 41.11 -7.07 19.81
N VAL A 393 40.45 -7.80 18.90
CA VAL A 393 40.57 -9.27 18.79
C VAL A 393 40.44 -9.70 17.31
N ASP A 394 41.37 -10.55 16.93
CA ASP A 394 41.63 -11.21 15.65
C ASP A 394 40.47 -12.04 15.05
N GLU A 395 40.38 -11.92 13.73
CA GLU A 395 40.50 -12.96 12.70
C GLU A 395 40.24 -14.47 12.95
N GLN A 396 39.56 -15.04 11.94
CA GLN A 396 39.62 -16.42 11.41
C GLN A 396 38.82 -17.54 12.11
N TYR A 397 37.74 -17.99 11.45
CA TYR A 397 37.57 -19.35 10.89
C TYR A 397 36.11 -19.57 10.45
N TYR A 398 35.86 -19.80 9.16
CA TYR A 398 35.29 -21.04 8.60
C TYR A 398 35.12 -20.89 7.09
N SER A 399 35.82 -21.77 6.37
CA SER A 399 35.75 -22.00 4.93
C SER A 399 34.78 -23.14 4.63
N ASP A 400 34.24 -23.10 3.41
CA ASP A 400 33.67 -24.18 2.59
C ASP A 400 32.41 -24.92 3.06
N GLU A 401 31.34 -24.83 2.26
CA GLU A 401 31.01 -25.84 1.25
C GLU A 401 29.85 -25.37 0.32
N SER A 402 30.14 -25.43 -1.00
CA SER A 402 29.32 -25.83 -2.17
C SER A 402 27.83 -26.20 -1.97
N SER A 403 26.89 -26.12 -2.91
CA SER A 403 26.81 -25.83 -4.35
C SER A 403 25.36 -26.09 -4.77
N GLY A 404 24.75 -25.22 -5.58
CA GLY A 404 23.49 -25.53 -6.28
C GLY A 404 22.56 -24.33 -6.42
N ASP A 405 22.89 -23.35 -7.25
CA ASP A 405 22.01 -22.19 -7.49
C ASP A 405 22.20 -21.68 -8.93
N ASP A 406 21.46 -22.21 -9.90
CA ASP A 406 21.35 -21.57 -11.23
C ASP A 406 19.89 -21.46 -11.75
N GLU A 407 18.94 -22.27 -11.26
CA GLU A 407 17.52 -22.08 -11.62
C GLU A 407 16.87 -20.90 -10.85
N ASP A 408 17.27 -20.68 -9.59
CA ASP A 408 16.68 -19.68 -8.69
C ASP A 408 17.06 -18.22 -9.01
N SER A 409 18.21 -17.98 -9.65
CA SER A 409 18.62 -16.65 -10.14
C SER A 409 17.67 -16.11 -11.22
N THR A 410 17.09 -17.01 -12.01
CA THR A 410 16.09 -16.68 -13.03
C THR A 410 14.77 -16.18 -12.43
N VAL A 411 14.49 -16.52 -11.18
CA VAL A 411 13.21 -16.28 -10.54
C VAL A 411 13.16 -14.84 -10.01
N PHE A 412 14.18 -14.40 -9.26
CA PHE A 412 14.30 -13.01 -8.82
C PHE A 412 14.49 -12.01 -9.98
N SER A 413 15.15 -12.42 -11.07
CA SER A 413 15.27 -11.56 -12.27
C SER A 413 13.93 -11.30 -12.97
N GLN A 414 12.97 -12.23 -12.93
CA GLN A 414 11.63 -12.02 -13.48
C GLN A 414 10.84 -10.97 -12.70
N VAL A 415 10.97 -10.94 -11.37
CA VAL A 415 10.38 -9.90 -10.52
C VAL A 415 10.87 -8.53 -10.91
N ARG A 416 12.19 -8.40 -11.14
CA ARG A 416 12.81 -7.14 -11.56
C ARG A 416 12.26 -6.67 -12.89
N GLN A 417 12.14 -7.59 -13.85
CA GLN A 417 11.59 -7.28 -15.16
C GLN A 417 10.14 -6.80 -15.04
N TYR A 418 9.29 -7.50 -14.28
CA TYR A 418 7.89 -7.09 -14.09
C TYR A 418 7.78 -5.71 -13.44
N LEU A 419 8.51 -5.47 -12.35
CA LEU A 419 8.37 -4.21 -11.61
C LEU A 419 8.89 -3.01 -12.39
N ARG A 420 9.91 -3.19 -13.24
CA ARG A 420 10.34 -2.15 -14.19
C ARG A 420 9.25 -1.82 -15.20
N ALA A 421 8.50 -2.81 -15.69
CA ALA A 421 7.46 -2.62 -16.69
C ALA A 421 6.22 -1.90 -16.15
N HIS A 422 5.82 -2.18 -14.91
CA HIS A 422 4.58 -1.64 -14.33
C HIS A 422 4.78 -0.42 -13.44
N TYR A 423 6.02 -0.14 -13.05
CA TYR A 423 6.39 1.10 -12.37
C TYR A 423 7.59 1.74 -13.05
N PRO A 424 7.44 2.12 -14.33
CA PRO A 424 8.49 2.80 -15.04
C PRO A 424 8.81 4.15 -14.35
N PRO A 425 10.06 4.64 -14.49
CA PRO A 425 10.42 6.02 -14.16
C PRO A 425 9.34 6.96 -14.69
N ALA A 426 8.89 7.95 -13.91
CA ALA A 426 7.91 8.91 -14.43
C ALA A 426 8.54 9.62 -15.65
N GLU A 427 8.02 9.32 -16.84
CA GLU A 427 8.47 9.89 -18.11
C GLU A 427 8.29 11.40 -18.07
N SER A 428 9.41 12.12 -18.15
CA SER A 428 9.41 13.56 -18.36
C SER A 428 8.83 13.86 -19.74
N LYS A 429 7.60 14.37 -19.78
CA LYS A 429 7.09 15.07 -20.97
C LYS A 429 8.02 16.25 -21.25
N GLU A 430 8.89 16.09 -22.24
CA GLU A 430 9.62 17.18 -22.86
C GLU A 430 8.62 18.24 -23.30
N HIS A 431 8.58 19.39 -22.61
CA HIS A 431 8.04 20.60 -23.19
C HIS A 431 9.12 21.15 -24.12
N GLY A 432 8.93 20.90 -25.42
CA GLY A 432 9.64 21.62 -26.47
C GLY A 432 9.42 23.12 -26.28
N GLY A 433 10.52 23.85 -26.14
CA GLY A 433 10.51 25.29 -26.24
C GLY A 433 10.46 25.70 -27.70
N GLU A 434 9.57 26.65 -28.00
CA GLU A 434 9.83 27.68 -29.02
C GLU A 434 10.76 28.76 -28.46
#